data_AF-A0A2H9ZX45-F1
#
_entry.id   AF-A0A2H9ZX45-F1
#
_cell.length_a   1.000
_cell.length_b   1.000
_cell.length_c   1.000
_cell.angle_alpha   90.00
_cell.angle_beta   90.00
_cell.angle_gamma   90.00
#
_symmetry.space_group_name_H-M   'P 1'
#
loop_
_entity.id
_entity.type
_entity.pdbx_description
1 polymer ?
#
loop_
_entity_poly.entity_id
_entity_poly.type
_entity_poly.pdbx_seq_one_letter_code
_entity_poly.pdbx_strand_id
1 'polypeptide(L)'
;MRELRVLLNQTQKVRLQAALQHLRDLSFQASSPAIPVTIADTIPVNREDGILKGHGTLEFNGQVVATQCGVVEQVNKLVYVRALKARYKPEVGDIIIGRVNEIAPKRWRIEINFSQDAVLMLQSMNLPDGIQRRRTAVDELNMRSIFEENDVVCAEVRGFQHDGSLHLQARSQKYGKLERGQLLTVPAYLVKRRKQHFHHLEQYGVDLILGCNGFIWVGEHVVLGENEMPEDQESRMENQEQNFTPLKVRQQICRIANSVRLLSAHGFSLSLEIILDTAEASVSSNVEINDMLGAEFYVQTAEREVQRRASLLKKSRR
;
A
#
# COMPACT_ATOMS: atom_id res chain seq x y z
N MET A 1 -14.64 -1.70 1.35
CA MET A 1 -14.54 -2.81 0.37
C MET A 1 -15.72 -3.75 0.55
N ARG A 2 -16.36 -4.18 -0.54
CA ARG A 2 -17.04 -5.48 -0.51
C ARG A 2 -15.91 -6.51 -0.42
N GLU A 3 -15.81 -7.25 0.68
CA GLU A 3 -14.93 -8.42 0.75
C GLU A 3 -15.16 -9.25 -0.52
N LEU A 4 -14.10 -9.73 -1.16
CA LEU A 4 -14.21 -10.57 -2.34
C LEU A 4 -14.96 -11.85 -1.93
N ARG A 5 -16.28 -11.86 -2.10
CA ARG A 5 -17.14 -12.99 -1.73
C ARG A 5 -17.14 -13.98 -2.88
N VAL A 6 -16.15 -14.84 -2.87
CA VAL A 6 -16.00 -15.91 -3.85
C VAL A 6 -16.90 -17.07 -3.46
N LEU A 7 -17.81 -17.46 -4.36
CA LEU A 7 -18.64 -18.65 -4.18
C LEU A 7 -17.80 -19.88 -4.52
N LEU A 8 -17.49 -20.69 -3.50
CA LEU A 8 -16.65 -21.88 -3.63
C LEU A 8 -17.51 -23.14 -3.64
N ASN A 9 -17.21 -24.07 -4.56
CA ASN A 9 -17.75 -25.43 -4.54
C ASN A 9 -17.13 -26.25 -3.39
N GLN A 10 -17.74 -27.38 -3.04
CA GLN A 10 -17.28 -28.20 -1.91
C GLN A 10 -15.82 -28.63 -2.05
N THR A 11 -15.41 -29.09 -3.24
CA THR A 11 -14.02 -29.47 -3.53
C THR A 11 -13.04 -28.29 -3.36
N GLN A 12 -13.44 -27.10 -3.81
CA GLN A 12 -12.63 -25.89 -3.71
C GLN A 12 -12.48 -25.44 -2.25
N LYS A 13 -13.54 -25.56 -1.44
CA LYS A 13 -13.47 -25.27 0.00
C LYS A 13 -12.47 -26.18 0.71
N VAL A 14 -12.52 -27.48 0.43
CA VAL A 14 -11.60 -28.46 1.05
C VAL A 14 -10.16 -28.17 0.65
N ARG A 15 -9.90 -27.92 -0.63
CA ARG A 15 -8.56 -27.54 -1.12
C ARG A 15 -8.05 -26.26 -0.47
N LEU A 16 -8.87 -25.22 -0.42
CA LEU A 16 -8.51 -23.95 0.22
C LEU A 16 -8.21 -24.13 1.71
N GLN A 17 -9.04 -24.88 2.43
CA GLN A 17 -8.83 -25.15 3.86
C GLN A 17 -7.53 -25.93 4.10
N ALA A 18 -7.24 -26.94 3.28
CA ALA A 18 -5.99 -27.68 3.34
C ALA A 18 -4.78 -26.74 3.09
N ALA A 19 -4.84 -25.90 2.06
CA ALA A 19 -3.77 -24.93 1.77
C ALA A 19 -3.55 -23.95 2.94
N LEU A 20 -4.63 -23.39 3.51
CA LEU A 20 -4.55 -22.46 4.66
C LEU A 20 -4.00 -23.15 5.92
N GLN A 21 -4.36 -24.41 6.16
CA GLN A 21 -3.82 -25.19 7.27
C GLN A 21 -2.32 -25.41 7.11
N HIS A 22 -1.87 -25.81 5.92
CA HIS A 22 -0.45 -25.96 5.62
C HIS A 22 0.32 -24.64 5.80
N LEU A 23 -0.26 -23.50 5.40
CA LEU A 23 0.37 -22.18 5.62
C LEU A 23 0.52 -21.85 7.10
N ARG A 24 -0.44 -22.23 7.95
CA ARG A 24 -0.35 -22.05 9.41
C ARG A 24 0.76 -22.92 9.98
N ASP A 25 0.84 -24.18 9.58
CA ASP A 25 1.87 -25.11 10.05
C ASP A 25 3.27 -24.61 9.67
N LEU A 26 3.44 -24.11 8.45
CA LEU A 26 4.70 -23.48 8.01
C LEU A 26 5.03 -22.21 8.80
N SER A 27 4.03 -21.41 9.20
CA SER A 27 4.29 -20.21 10.02
C SER A 27 4.76 -20.54 11.44
N PHE A 28 4.23 -21.61 12.04
CA PHE A 28 4.67 -22.08 13.36
C PHE A 28 6.12 -22.58 13.35
N GLN A 29 6.57 -23.15 12.23
CA GLN A 29 7.96 -23.59 12.08
C GLN A 29 8.95 -22.44 11.84
N ALA A 30 8.49 -21.30 11.34
CA ALA A 30 9.35 -20.20 10.89
C ALA A 30 9.53 -19.07 11.92
N SER A 31 8.66 -18.97 12.93
CA SER A 31 8.63 -17.85 13.86
C SER A 31 8.82 -18.29 15.31
N SER A 32 9.48 -17.46 16.11
CA SER A 32 9.42 -17.55 17.57
C SER A 32 7.95 -17.50 18.01
N PRO A 33 7.58 -18.14 19.14
CA PRO A 33 6.19 -18.19 19.58
C PRO A 33 5.63 -16.79 19.77
N ALA A 34 4.81 -16.35 18.81
CA ALA A 34 4.00 -15.15 18.92
C ALA A 34 3.01 -15.35 20.08
N ILE A 35 3.04 -14.48 21.09
CA ILE A 35 2.10 -14.55 22.22
C ILE A 35 0.86 -13.75 21.83
N PRO A 36 -0.27 -14.41 21.49
CA PRO A 36 -1.51 -13.70 21.28
C PRO A 36 -2.04 -13.20 22.62
N VAL A 37 -2.57 -11.98 22.63
CA VAL A 37 -3.18 -11.36 23.80
C VAL A 37 -4.51 -10.74 23.44
N THR A 38 -5.44 -10.78 24.38
CA THR A 38 -6.72 -10.07 24.36
C THR A 38 -6.68 -8.89 25.33
N ILE A 39 -7.72 -8.05 25.30
CA ILE A 39 -7.79 -6.87 26.16
C ILE A 39 -7.80 -7.32 27.63
N ALA A 40 -6.97 -6.66 28.45
CA ALA A 40 -6.74 -6.94 29.87
C ALA A 40 -5.92 -8.20 30.20
N ASP A 41 -5.39 -8.91 29.20
CA ASP A 41 -4.44 -10.00 29.46
C ASP A 41 -3.12 -9.45 30.01
N THR A 42 -2.57 -10.12 31.03
CA THR A 42 -1.26 -9.81 31.58
C THR A 42 -0.16 -10.29 30.64
N ILE A 43 0.72 -9.38 30.24
CA ILE A 43 1.89 -9.69 29.42
C ILE A 43 3.00 -10.16 30.36
N PRO A 44 3.55 -11.37 30.19
CA PRO A 44 4.67 -11.84 31.00
C PRO A 44 5.92 -11.06 30.62
N VAL A 45 6.45 -10.27 31.56
CA VAL A 45 7.66 -9.46 31.34
C VAL A 45 8.60 -9.51 32.54
N ASN A 46 9.91 -9.61 32.29
CA ASN A 46 10.94 -9.63 33.33
C ASN A 46 11.16 -8.23 33.90
N ARG A 47 10.70 -8.00 35.13
CA ARG A 47 10.74 -6.67 35.80
C ARG A 47 12.14 -6.09 35.99
N GLU A 48 13.17 -6.93 35.99
CA GLU A 48 14.57 -6.53 36.20
C GLU A 48 15.16 -5.75 35.02
N ASP A 49 14.55 -5.83 33.83
CA ASP A 49 15.12 -5.27 32.60
C ASP A 49 14.85 -3.78 32.35
N GLY A 50 14.01 -3.12 33.16
CA GLY A 50 13.64 -1.72 32.95
C GLY A 50 12.87 -1.52 31.64
N ILE A 51 11.75 -2.23 31.49
CA ILE A 51 10.96 -2.31 30.26
C ILE A 51 10.26 -0.99 29.95
N LEU A 52 10.34 -0.58 28.69
CA LEU A 52 9.58 0.51 28.11
C LEU A 52 8.24 0.00 27.59
N LYS A 53 7.17 0.70 27.98
CA LYS A 53 5.79 0.37 27.60
C LYS A 53 5.46 1.09 26.30
N GLY A 54 5.28 0.32 25.24
CA GLY A 54 4.90 0.81 23.94
C GLY A 54 3.39 0.87 23.74
N HIS A 55 2.98 1.01 22.48
CA HIS A 55 1.57 1.11 22.11
C HIS A 55 0.85 -0.21 22.42
N GLY A 56 -0.42 -0.14 22.82
CA GLY A 56 -1.22 -1.32 23.12
C GLY A 56 -0.89 -1.97 24.48
N THR A 57 -0.06 -1.32 25.31
CA THR A 57 0.26 -1.77 26.67
C THR A 57 -0.06 -0.69 27.69
N LEU A 58 -0.45 -1.10 28.89
CA LEU A 58 -0.72 -0.23 30.03
C LEU A 58 -0.15 -0.89 31.29
N GLU A 59 0.26 -0.10 32.27
CA GLU A 59 0.56 -0.64 33.60
C GLU A 59 -0.69 -0.57 34.48
N PHE A 60 -1.07 -1.70 35.05
CA PHE A 60 -2.19 -1.80 35.99
C PHE A 60 -1.77 -2.70 37.16
N ASN A 61 -1.89 -2.20 38.39
CA ASN A 61 -1.51 -2.92 39.62
C ASN A 61 -0.07 -3.50 39.59
N GLY A 62 0.88 -2.76 39.01
CA GLY A 62 2.28 -3.19 38.87
C GLY A 62 2.50 -4.33 37.86
N GLN A 63 1.49 -4.65 37.04
CA GLN A 63 1.60 -5.59 35.93
C GLN A 63 1.42 -4.86 34.59
N VAL A 64 2.07 -5.35 33.55
CA VAL A 64 1.85 -4.84 32.19
C VAL A 64 0.68 -5.61 31.60
N VAL A 65 -0.39 -4.90 31.25
CA VAL A 65 -1.60 -5.45 30.65
C VAL A 65 -1.75 -4.98 29.21
N ALA A 66 -2.33 -5.82 28.36
CA ALA A 66 -2.66 -5.48 26.98
C ALA A 66 -3.93 -4.61 26.94
N THR A 67 -3.91 -3.53 26.15
CA THR A 67 -5.10 -2.68 25.92
C THR A 67 -5.81 -2.99 24.60
N GLN A 68 -5.22 -3.85 23.77
CA GLN A 68 -5.73 -4.20 22.44
C GLN A 68 -5.52 -5.69 22.15
N CYS A 69 -6.37 -6.26 21.30
CA CYS A 69 -6.20 -7.64 20.82
C CYS A 69 -5.12 -7.70 19.73
N GLY A 70 -4.12 -8.55 19.93
CA GLY A 70 -2.95 -8.57 19.06
C GLY A 70 -1.93 -9.63 19.41
N VAL A 71 -0.73 -9.44 18.87
CA VAL A 71 0.45 -10.22 19.20
C VAL A 71 1.43 -9.33 19.95
N VAL A 72 1.97 -9.82 21.06
CA VAL A 72 3.03 -9.12 21.80
C VAL A 72 4.31 -9.15 20.99
N GLU A 73 4.90 -7.98 20.76
CA GLU A 73 6.23 -7.84 20.17
C GLU A 73 7.14 -7.11 21.15
N GLN A 74 8.32 -7.69 21.34
CA GLN A 74 9.37 -7.11 22.16
C GLN A 74 10.57 -6.79 21.27
N VAL A 75 10.94 -5.51 21.25
CA VAL A 75 12.14 -5.03 20.55
C VAL A 75 13.04 -4.41 21.61
N ASN A 76 14.13 -5.11 21.94
CA ASN A 76 15.00 -4.76 23.05
C ASN A 76 14.20 -4.67 24.37
N LYS A 77 14.15 -3.47 24.94
CA LYS A 77 13.39 -3.16 26.17
C LYS A 77 11.97 -2.67 25.91
N LEU A 78 11.58 -2.42 24.65
CA LEU A 78 10.26 -1.90 24.31
C LEU A 78 9.30 -3.05 24.05
N VAL A 79 8.25 -3.16 24.86
CA VAL A 79 7.16 -4.12 24.67
C VAL A 79 5.93 -3.39 24.16
N TYR A 80 5.36 -3.85 23.05
CA TYR A 80 4.13 -3.32 22.49
C TYR A 80 3.25 -4.44 21.95
N VAL A 81 1.97 -4.15 21.79
CA VAL A 81 1.02 -5.10 21.20
C VAL A 81 0.74 -4.68 19.76
N ARG A 82 1.10 -5.53 18.80
CA ARG A 82 0.72 -5.35 17.40
C ARG A 82 -0.71 -5.83 17.20
N ALA A 83 -1.63 -4.90 17.00
CA ALA A 83 -3.03 -5.22 16.75
C ALA A 83 -3.23 -6.05 15.47
N LEU A 84 -4.20 -6.98 15.50
CA LEU A 84 -4.54 -7.81 14.33
C LEU A 84 -5.14 -7.01 13.18
N LYS A 85 -5.90 -5.96 13.51
CA LYS A 85 -6.52 -5.04 12.55
C LYS A 85 -6.31 -3.62 13.04
N ALA A 86 -5.56 -2.84 12.28
CA ALA A 86 -5.30 -1.44 12.58
C ALA A 86 -5.45 -0.59 11.31
N ARG A 87 -5.80 0.68 11.50
CA ARG A 87 -5.64 1.69 10.45
C ARG A 87 -4.15 1.92 10.19
N TYR A 88 -3.84 2.52 9.05
CA TYR A 88 -2.49 2.94 8.75
C TYR A 88 -1.97 3.86 9.86
N LYS A 89 -0.77 3.58 10.39
CA LYS A 89 -0.08 4.46 11.31
C LYS A 89 1.09 5.13 10.57
N PRO A 90 1.01 6.43 10.29
CA PRO A 90 2.06 7.11 9.53
C PRO A 90 3.38 7.13 10.28
N GLU A 91 4.47 6.99 9.53
CA GLU A 91 5.84 7.18 10.00
C GLU A 91 6.55 8.19 9.08
N VAL A 92 7.51 8.94 9.63
CA VAL A 92 8.28 9.91 8.86
C VAL A 92 9.09 9.19 7.79
N GLY A 93 8.98 9.67 6.54
CA GLY A 93 9.61 9.05 5.38
C GLY A 93 8.78 7.96 4.69
N ASP A 94 7.59 7.63 5.21
CA ASP A 94 6.67 6.73 4.51
C ASP A 94 6.26 7.34 3.16
N ILE A 95 6.31 6.52 2.11
CA ILE A 95 5.75 6.86 0.80
C ILE A 95 4.28 6.46 0.81
N ILE A 96 3.40 7.40 0.54
CA ILE A 96 1.96 7.20 0.58
C ILE A 96 1.31 7.70 -0.70
N ILE A 97 0.19 7.10 -1.03
CA ILE A 97 -0.71 7.58 -2.07
C ILE A 97 -1.97 8.07 -1.38
N GLY A 98 -2.55 9.16 -1.86
CA GLY A 98 -3.77 9.70 -1.28
C GLY A 98 -4.66 10.33 -2.34
N ARG A 99 -5.91 10.57 -1.95
CA ARG A 99 -6.88 11.25 -2.81
C ARG A 99 -7.15 12.64 -2.27
N VAL A 100 -7.12 13.66 -3.14
CA VAL A 100 -7.45 15.03 -2.73
C VAL A 100 -8.93 15.08 -2.34
N ASN A 101 -9.19 15.43 -1.09
CA ASN A 101 -10.54 15.55 -0.54
C ASN A 101 -11.08 16.97 -0.79
N GLU A 102 -10.31 17.98 -0.39
CA GLU A 102 -10.65 19.39 -0.60
C GLU A 102 -9.41 20.26 -0.81
N ILE A 103 -9.62 21.40 -1.46
CA ILE A 103 -8.62 22.45 -1.66
C ILE A 103 -8.92 23.57 -0.67
N ALA A 104 -7.99 23.81 0.26
CA ALA A 104 -8.08 24.88 1.25
C ALA A 104 -7.04 25.98 0.95
N PRO A 105 -7.12 27.16 1.57
CA PRO A 105 -6.16 28.23 1.33
C PRO A 105 -4.71 27.76 1.56
N LYS A 106 -3.89 27.80 0.51
CA LYS A 106 -2.46 27.44 0.50
C LYS A 106 -2.15 25.95 0.77
N ARG A 107 -3.16 25.08 0.89
CA ARG A 107 -2.98 23.66 1.19
C ARG A 107 -4.06 22.75 0.60
N TRP A 108 -3.69 21.52 0.29
CA TRP A 108 -4.62 20.45 -0.06
C TRP A 108 -4.83 19.52 1.12
N ARG A 109 -6.08 19.10 1.36
CA ARG A 109 -6.38 18.00 2.27
C ARG A 109 -6.47 16.71 1.47
N ILE A 110 -5.74 15.70 1.92
CA ILE A 110 -5.56 14.44 1.22
C ILE A 110 -5.99 13.30 2.13
N GLU A 111 -6.91 12.47 1.66
CA GLU A 111 -7.32 11.24 2.31
C GLU A 111 -6.21 10.18 2.14
N ILE A 112 -5.72 9.66 3.27
CA ILE A 112 -4.59 8.72 3.31
C ILE A 112 -4.87 7.46 4.14
N ASN A 113 -6.13 7.09 4.35
CA ASN A 113 -6.54 5.94 5.17
C ASN A 113 -6.05 6.00 6.64
N PHE A 114 -5.85 7.21 7.15
CA PHE A 114 -5.52 7.50 8.54
C PHE A 114 -6.78 7.98 9.31
N SER A 115 -6.67 8.29 10.60
CA SER A 115 -7.77 8.87 11.39
C SER A 115 -8.07 10.32 11.03
N GLN A 116 -7.12 11.03 10.43
CA GLN A 116 -7.24 12.41 10.00
C GLN A 116 -6.74 12.56 8.57
N ASP A 117 -7.24 13.58 7.86
CA ASP A 117 -6.73 13.94 6.55
C ASP A 117 -5.33 14.53 6.67
N ALA A 118 -4.46 14.17 5.72
CA ALA A 118 -3.13 14.72 5.63
C ALA A 118 -3.16 16.06 4.88
N VAL A 119 -2.20 16.92 5.19
CA VAL A 119 -2.10 18.26 4.63
C VAL A 119 -0.87 18.35 3.76
N LEU A 120 -1.08 18.63 2.47
CA LEU A 120 -0.01 18.97 1.53
C LEU A 120 0.00 20.49 1.33
N MET A 121 1.05 21.15 1.82
CA MET A 121 1.21 22.59 1.65
C MET A 121 1.73 22.91 0.25
N LEU A 122 1.27 24.02 -0.34
CA LEU A 122 1.76 24.51 -1.64
C LEU A 122 3.29 24.72 -1.67
N GLN A 123 3.88 25.08 -0.53
CA GLN A 123 5.33 25.25 -0.38
C GLN A 123 6.12 23.94 -0.31
N SER A 124 5.45 22.82 -0.04
CA SER A 124 6.08 21.50 0.12
C SER A 124 6.06 20.67 -1.17
N MET A 125 5.59 21.26 -2.28
CA MET A 125 5.55 20.66 -3.60
C MET A 125 6.46 21.44 -4.56
N ASN A 126 7.02 20.77 -5.57
CA ASN A 126 7.61 21.45 -6.73
C ASN A 126 6.52 21.89 -7.71
N LEU A 127 6.64 23.10 -8.25
CA LEU A 127 5.75 23.50 -9.35
C LEU A 127 6.20 22.79 -10.63
N PRO A 128 5.26 22.55 -11.57
CA PRO A 128 5.55 21.91 -12.86
C PRO A 128 6.70 22.61 -13.61
N ASP A 129 6.83 23.94 -13.49
CA ASP A 129 7.93 24.74 -14.08
C ASP A 129 9.35 24.28 -13.68
N GLY A 130 9.52 23.37 -12.70
CA GLY A 130 10.81 22.85 -12.25
C GLY A 130 11.72 23.87 -11.53
N ILE A 131 11.38 25.16 -11.63
CA ILE A 131 12.14 26.28 -11.08
C ILE A 131 11.74 26.51 -9.62
N GLN A 132 12.74 26.48 -8.74
CA GLN A 132 12.57 26.82 -7.34
C GLN A 132 12.49 28.34 -7.16
N ARG A 133 11.31 28.93 -7.43
CA ARG A 133 11.03 30.36 -7.19
C ARG A 133 10.19 30.58 -5.93
N ARG A 134 10.24 31.80 -5.37
CA ARG A 134 9.31 32.22 -4.31
C ARG A 134 7.88 32.10 -4.85
N ARG A 135 7.00 31.49 -4.03
CA ARG A 135 5.59 31.29 -4.37
C ARG A 135 4.88 32.65 -4.35
N THR A 136 4.15 32.96 -5.41
CA THR A 136 3.46 34.23 -5.63
C THR A 136 1.96 34.05 -5.35
N ALA A 137 1.22 35.13 -5.07
CA ALA A 137 -0.24 35.09 -4.87
C ALA A 137 -1.01 34.47 -6.07
N VAL A 138 -0.44 34.56 -7.27
CA VAL A 138 -0.98 33.91 -8.49
C VAL A 138 -0.96 32.39 -8.37
N ASP A 139 0.08 31.82 -7.73
CA ASP A 139 0.18 30.36 -7.52
C ASP A 139 -0.89 29.87 -6.51
N GLU A 140 -1.31 30.73 -5.57
CA GLU A 140 -2.40 30.42 -4.63
C GLU A 140 -3.77 30.40 -5.33
N LEU A 141 -3.98 31.25 -6.34
CA LEU A 141 -5.19 31.24 -7.16
C LEU A 141 -5.22 30.06 -8.13
N ASN A 142 -4.06 29.67 -8.66
CA ASN A 142 -3.91 28.55 -9.59
C ASN A 142 -3.74 27.19 -8.90
N MET A 143 -3.99 27.06 -7.59
CA MET A 143 -3.87 25.77 -6.90
C MET A 143 -4.76 24.68 -7.51
N ARG A 144 -5.95 25.07 -8.00
CA ARG A 144 -6.89 24.14 -8.63
C ARG A 144 -6.36 23.57 -9.95
N SER A 145 -5.49 24.29 -10.67
CA SER A 145 -4.92 23.77 -11.93
C SER A 145 -3.81 22.74 -11.70
N ILE A 146 -3.30 22.61 -10.47
CA ILE A 146 -2.26 21.64 -10.11
C ILE A 146 -2.91 20.33 -9.64
N PHE A 147 -3.77 20.43 -8.63
CA PHE A 147 -4.56 19.32 -8.13
C PHE A 147 -6.01 19.74 -7.96
N GLU A 148 -6.89 18.92 -8.52
CA GLU A 148 -8.32 19.04 -8.39
C GLU A 148 -8.85 18.07 -7.32
N GLU A 149 -10.07 18.32 -6.87
CA GLU A 149 -10.78 17.39 -5.98
C GLU A 149 -10.85 16.02 -6.65
N ASN A 150 -10.62 14.97 -5.87
CA ASN A 150 -10.56 13.57 -6.29
C ASN A 150 -9.31 13.13 -7.06
N ASP A 151 -8.36 14.02 -7.34
CA ASP A 151 -7.07 13.63 -7.92
C ASP A 151 -6.31 12.69 -6.98
N VAL A 152 -5.55 11.77 -7.57
CA VAL A 152 -4.70 10.83 -6.84
C VAL A 152 -3.28 11.38 -6.84
N VAL A 153 -2.68 11.47 -5.65
CA VAL A 153 -1.37 12.10 -5.45
C VAL A 153 -0.45 11.14 -4.69
N CYS A 154 0.79 11.03 -5.18
CA CYS A 154 1.88 10.38 -4.47
C CYS A 154 2.69 11.42 -3.69
N ALA A 155 2.93 11.17 -2.40
CA ALA A 155 3.71 12.05 -1.55
C ALA A 155 4.46 11.27 -0.45
N GLU A 156 5.44 11.92 0.17
CA GLU A 156 6.11 11.38 1.36
C GLU A 156 5.62 12.07 2.64
N VAL A 157 5.63 11.32 3.74
CA VAL A 157 5.33 11.86 5.07
C VAL A 157 6.53 12.64 5.58
N ARG A 158 6.39 13.96 5.73
CA ARG A 158 7.44 14.83 6.27
C ARG A 158 7.47 14.79 7.80
N GLY A 159 6.31 14.81 8.44
CA GLY A 159 6.22 14.86 9.89
C GLY A 159 4.85 15.22 10.41
N PHE A 160 4.77 15.32 11.73
CA PHE A 160 3.57 15.65 12.48
C PHE A 160 3.66 17.09 12.96
N GLN A 161 2.55 17.82 12.87
CA GLN A 161 2.41 19.12 13.52
C GLN A 161 1.92 18.94 14.97
N HIS A 162 2.05 19.98 15.79
CA HIS A 162 1.67 19.96 17.21
C HIS A 162 0.18 19.64 17.45
N ASP A 163 -0.68 19.88 16.48
CA ASP A 163 -2.11 19.53 16.49
C ASP A 163 -2.38 18.06 16.13
N GLY A 164 -1.34 17.28 15.82
CA GLY A 164 -1.43 15.90 15.38
C GLY A 164 -1.73 15.75 13.88
N SER A 165 -1.86 16.85 13.14
CA SER A 165 -2.05 16.79 11.69
C SER A 165 -0.77 16.32 10.99
N LEU A 166 -0.97 15.58 9.89
CA LEU A 166 0.13 15.00 9.13
C LEU A 166 0.51 15.92 7.97
N HIS A 167 1.78 16.32 7.89
CA HIS A 167 2.30 17.10 6.77
C HIS A 167 2.98 16.22 5.73
N LEU A 168 2.61 16.45 4.47
CA LEU A 168 3.15 15.76 3.32
C LEU A 168 4.13 16.65 2.54
N GLN A 169 5.00 15.99 1.78
CA GLN A 169 5.98 16.62 0.92
C GLN A 169 6.05 15.92 -0.44
N ALA A 170 6.17 16.71 -1.51
CA ALA A 170 6.29 16.26 -2.89
C ALA A 170 7.35 17.09 -3.63
N ARG A 171 8.60 17.08 -3.10
CA ARG A 171 9.74 17.86 -3.64
C ARG A 171 10.58 17.13 -4.68
N SER A 172 10.20 15.93 -5.08
CA SER A 172 10.93 15.15 -6.09
C SER A 172 10.01 14.92 -7.27
N GLN A 173 10.57 14.84 -8.49
CA GLN A 173 9.79 14.61 -9.71
C GLN A 173 9.02 13.28 -9.69
N LYS A 174 9.51 12.29 -8.93
CA LYS A 174 8.81 11.01 -8.70
C LYS A 174 7.50 11.14 -7.89
N TYR A 175 7.28 12.28 -7.25
CA TYR A 175 6.08 12.58 -6.46
C TYR A 175 5.20 13.57 -7.24
N GLY A 176 3.89 13.51 -7.03
CA GLY A 176 2.97 14.38 -7.75
C GLY A 176 1.67 13.69 -8.13
N LYS A 177 1.02 14.23 -9.15
CA LYS A 177 -0.25 13.71 -9.66
C LYS A 177 -0.03 12.38 -10.35
N LEU A 178 -0.87 11.40 -10.03
CA LEU A 178 -0.88 10.10 -10.67
C LEU A 178 -2.04 10.06 -11.66
N GLU A 179 -1.73 9.90 -12.94
CA GLU A 179 -2.70 9.84 -14.03
C GLU A 179 -2.58 8.52 -14.79
N ARG A 180 -3.59 8.20 -15.62
CA ARG A 180 -3.58 7.02 -16.52
C ARG A 180 -3.35 5.69 -15.80
N GLY A 181 -4.10 5.45 -14.74
CA GLY A 181 -3.99 4.22 -13.96
C GLY A 181 -5.18 3.96 -13.04
N GLN A 182 -4.98 3.05 -12.10
CA GLN A 182 -5.98 2.61 -11.16
C GLN A 182 -5.44 2.65 -9.73
N LEU A 183 -6.21 3.30 -8.85
CA LEU A 183 -6.00 3.27 -7.40
C LEU A 183 -6.67 2.04 -6.80
N LEU A 184 -5.93 1.31 -5.99
CA LEU A 184 -6.38 0.14 -5.24
C LEU A 184 -6.24 0.41 -3.75
N THR A 185 -7.26 0.03 -2.98
CA THR A 185 -7.23 0.13 -1.52
C THR A 185 -7.12 -1.26 -0.93
N VAL A 186 -6.04 -1.50 -0.21
CA VAL A 186 -5.77 -2.73 0.55
C VAL A 186 -5.55 -2.39 2.02
N PRO A 187 -5.70 -3.36 2.94
CA PRO A 187 -5.31 -3.14 4.33
C PRO A 187 -3.82 -2.80 4.45
N ALA A 188 -3.49 -1.70 5.14
CA ALA A 188 -2.13 -1.16 5.22
C ALA A 188 -1.10 -2.17 5.76
N TYR A 189 -1.51 -3.08 6.67
CA TYR A 189 -0.63 -4.10 7.23
C TYR A 189 -0.13 -5.14 6.22
N LEU A 190 -0.74 -5.23 5.03
CA LEU A 190 -0.26 -6.10 3.96
C LEU A 190 0.94 -5.51 3.22
N VAL A 191 1.14 -4.19 3.27
CA VAL A 191 2.27 -3.51 2.63
C VAL A 191 3.41 -3.39 3.64
N LYS A 192 4.52 -4.09 3.38
CA LYS A 192 5.72 -3.98 4.22
C LYS A 192 6.53 -2.74 3.82
N ARG A 193 6.99 -1.98 4.82
CA ARG A 193 7.95 -0.88 4.62
C ARG A 193 9.26 -1.42 4.04
N ARG A 194 9.69 -0.87 2.90
CA ARG A 194 10.92 -1.25 2.20
C ARG A 194 11.64 -0.01 1.70
N LYS A 195 12.88 -0.16 1.24
CA LYS A 195 13.65 0.98 0.68
C LYS A 195 13.05 1.49 -0.63
N GLN A 196 12.44 0.61 -1.42
CA GLN A 196 11.86 0.93 -2.72
C GLN A 196 10.37 0.58 -2.71
N HIS A 197 9.54 1.57 -3.01
CA HIS A 197 8.09 1.46 -3.17
C HIS A 197 7.63 1.80 -4.59
N PHE A 198 8.52 2.34 -5.41
CA PHE A 198 8.33 2.59 -6.83
C PHE A 198 8.95 1.43 -7.61
N HIS A 199 8.15 0.81 -8.48
CA HIS A 199 8.58 -0.29 -9.30
C HIS A 199 8.16 -0.03 -10.75
N HIS A 200 9.15 0.14 -11.62
CA HIS A 200 8.92 0.20 -13.06
C HIS A 200 8.95 -1.21 -13.64
N LEU A 201 7.88 -1.61 -14.33
CA LEU A 201 7.73 -2.94 -14.92
C LEU A 201 7.86 -2.84 -16.44
N GLU A 202 9.10 -2.75 -16.92
CA GLU A 202 9.45 -2.59 -18.35
C GLU A 202 8.70 -3.58 -19.26
N GLN A 203 8.64 -4.86 -18.85
CA GLN A 203 8.01 -5.94 -19.61
C GLN A 203 6.50 -5.71 -19.84
N TYR A 204 5.86 -4.93 -18.97
CA TYR A 204 4.43 -4.67 -18.98
C TYR A 204 4.10 -3.23 -19.41
N GLY A 205 5.09 -2.33 -19.43
CA GLY A 205 4.89 -0.89 -19.68
C GLY A 205 4.09 -0.19 -18.56
N VAL A 206 4.21 -0.69 -17.33
CA VAL A 206 3.38 -0.29 -16.18
C VAL A 206 4.25 0.12 -15.00
N ASP A 207 3.83 1.16 -14.29
CA ASP A 207 4.38 1.56 -13.00
C ASP A 207 3.51 1.07 -11.86
N LEU A 208 4.14 0.44 -10.87
CA LEU A 208 3.53 -0.04 -9.64
C LEU A 208 4.09 0.75 -8.46
N ILE A 209 3.22 1.44 -7.74
CA ILE A 209 3.58 2.19 -6.53
C ILE A 209 2.84 1.58 -5.34
N LEU A 210 3.61 1.10 -4.37
CA LEU A 210 3.09 0.48 -3.15
C LEU A 210 3.09 1.48 -1.98
N GLY A 211 2.01 2.22 -1.77
CA GLY A 211 1.91 3.14 -0.64
C GLY A 211 1.84 2.41 0.72
N CYS A 212 2.61 2.87 1.70
CA CYS A 212 2.63 2.31 3.06
C CYS A 212 1.26 2.35 3.75
N ASN A 213 0.37 3.24 3.30
CA ASN A 213 -0.99 3.40 3.80
C ASN A 213 -2.01 2.38 3.26
N GLY A 214 -1.54 1.45 2.43
CA GLY A 214 -2.40 0.47 1.77
C GLY A 214 -3.10 1.02 0.53
N PHE A 215 -2.74 2.22 0.07
CA PHE A 215 -3.14 2.69 -1.25
C PHE A 215 -2.06 2.30 -2.26
N ILE A 216 -2.46 1.58 -3.29
CA ILE A 216 -1.57 1.04 -4.32
C ILE A 216 -2.00 1.64 -5.65
N TRP A 217 -1.04 2.15 -6.41
CA TRP A 217 -1.28 2.66 -7.74
C TRP A 217 -0.67 1.74 -8.79
N VAL A 218 -1.45 1.45 -9.82
CA VAL A 218 -1.00 0.71 -11.01
C VAL A 218 -1.36 1.55 -12.23
N GLY A 219 -0.38 2.04 -12.97
CA GLY A 219 -0.62 2.96 -14.09
C GLY A 219 0.33 2.73 -15.26
N GLU A 220 0.01 3.36 -16.38
CA GLU A 220 0.93 3.43 -17.53
C GLU A 220 2.26 4.07 -17.11
N HIS A 221 3.38 3.52 -17.61
CA HIS A 221 4.66 4.16 -17.36
C HIS A 221 4.74 5.50 -18.10
N VAL A 222 5.04 6.56 -17.34
CA VAL A 222 5.27 7.89 -17.91
C VAL A 222 6.75 8.22 -17.72
N VAL A 223 7.46 8.40 -18.85
CA VAL A 223 8.85 8.87 -18.82
C VAL A 223 8.83 10.35 -18.43
N LEU A 224 9.18 10.63 -17.17
CA LEU A 224 9.36 11.97 -16.68
C LEU A 224 10.68 12.53 -17.24
N GLY A 225 10.65 13.23 -18.38
CA GLY A 225 11.87 13.83 -18.92
C GLY A 225 11.88 14.50 -20.29
N GLU A 226 10.90 14.31 -21.20
CA GLU A 226 11.08 14.83 -22.59
C GLU A 226 9.95 15.68 -23.18
N ASN A 227 8.75 15.80 -22.58
CA ASN A 227 7.64 16.54 -23.18
C ASN A 227 7.01 17.61 -22.28
N GLU A 228 7.81 18.58 -21.80
CA GLU A 228 7.26 19.85 -21.30
C GLU A 228 7.96 21.04 -21.99
N MET A 229 7.95 21.05 -23.33
CA MET A 229 7.93 22.33 -24.04
C MET A 229 6.50 22.88 -23.93
N PRO A 230 6.31 24.19 -23.67
CA PRO A 230 4.97 24.76 -23.62
C PRO A 230 4.37 24.75 -25.03
N GLU A 231 3.61 23.72 -25.37
CA GLU A 231 2.88 23.68 -26.64
C GLU A 231 1.65 24.61 -26.56
N ASP A 232 1.46 25.39 -27.62
CA ASP A 232 0.39 26.38 -27.78
C ASP A 232 -1.00 25.75 -27.59
N GLN A 233 -1.95 26.56 -27.09
CA GLN A 233 -3.29 26.12 -26.69
C GLN A 233 -4.11 25.41 -27.79
N GLU A 234 -3.77 25.58 -29.07
CA GLU A 234 -4.40 24.89 -30.21
C GLU A 234 -3.97 23.42 -30.32
N SER A 235 -2.71 23.08 -30.01
CA SER A 235 -2.20 21.70 -30.02
C SER A 235 -2.80 20.81 -28.90
N ARG A 236 -3.26 21.44 -27.81
CA ARG A 236 -3.93 20.74 -26.69
C ARG A 236 -5.29 20.16 -27.09
N MET A 237 -5.98 20.74 -28.08
CA MET A 237 -7.26 20.22 -28.55
C MET A 237 -7.10 19.04 -29.51
N GLU A 238 -6.06 19.03 -30.36
CA GLU A 238 -5.79 17.92 -31.28
C GLU A 238 -5.12 16.71 -30.58
N ASN A 239 -4.26 16.94 -29.58
CA ASN A 239 -3.65 15.87 -28.77
C ASN A 239 -4.62 15.18 -27.80
N GLN A 240 -5.80 15.74 -27.53
CA GLN A 240 -6.82 15.09 -26.70
C GLN A 240 -7.43 13.85 -27.37
N GLU A 241 -7.46 13.80 -28.70
CA GLU A 241 -8.04 12.66 -29.45
C GLU A 241 -7.08 11.45 -29.54
N GLN A 242 -5.78 11.62 -29.27
CA GLN A 242 -4.77 10.54 -29.29
C GLN A 242 -4.26 10.11 -27.90
N ASN A 243 -4.84 10.63 -26.81
CA ASN A 243 -4.37 10.42 -25.44
C ASN A 243 -4.92 9.15 -24.76
N PHE A 244 -5.07 8.05 -25.50
CA PHE A 244 -5.55 6.80 -24.95
C PHE A 244 -4.41 5.86 -24.60
N THR A 245 -4.32 5.44 -23.33
CA THR A 245 -3.45 4.32 -22.94
C THR A 245 -3.75 3.11 -23.83
N PRO A 246 -2.76 2.48 -24.49
CA PRO A 246 -2.99 1.37 -25.40
C PRO A 246 -3.73 0.20 -24.75
N LEU A 247 -4.61 -0.49 -25.49
CA LEU A 247 -5.41 -1.62 -24.98
C LEU A 247 -4.53 -2.67 -24.27
N LYS A 248 -3.37 -2.99 -24.87
CA LYS A 248 -2.40 -3.94 -24.30
C LYS A 248 -1.93 -3.50 -22.92
N VAL A 249 -1.60 -2.22 -22.73
CA VAL A 249 -1.15 -1.67 -21.44
C VAL A 249 -2.30 -1.70 -20.44
N ARG A 250 -3.52 -1.30 -20.84
CA ARG A 250 -4.71 -1.39 -19.97
C ARG A 250 -4.98 -2.81 -19.47
N GLN A 251 -4.84 -3.80 -20.34
CA GLN A 251 -4.96 -5.21 -19.97
C GLN A 251 -3.92 -5.61 -18.92
N GLN A 252 -2.67 -5.15 -19.05
CA GLN A 252 -1.65 -5.43 -18.03
C GLN A 252 -1.91 -4.69 -16.71
N ILE A 253 -2.35 -3.44 -16.74
CA ILE A 253 -2.79 -2.69 -15.55
C ILE A 253 -3.87 -3.48 -14.81
N CYS A 254 -4.91 -3.93 -15.52
CA CYS A 254 -6.00 -4.71 -14.94
C CYS A 254 -5.52 -6.06 -14.37
N ARG A 255 -4.61 -6.75 -15.06
CA ARG A 255 -4.03 -8.03 -14.60
C ARG A 255 -3.25 -7.85 -13.30
N ILE A 256 -2.33 -6.89 -13.25
CA ILE A 256 -1.55 -6.57 -12.05
C ILE A 256 -2.47 -6.13 -10.91
N ALA A 257 -3.47 -5.29 -11.21
CA ALA A 257 -4.44 -4.84 -10.22
C ALA A 257 -5.27 -6.01 -9.65
N ASN A 258 -5.66 -6.98 -10.47
CA ASN A 258 -6.37 -8.17 -10.01
C ASN A 258 -5.47 -9.09 -9.18
N SER A 259 -4.19 -9.23 -9.51
CA SER A 259 -3.22 -9.91 -8.64
C SER A 259 -3.15 -9.28 -7.25
N VAL A 260 -3.08 -7.95 -7.16
CA VAL A 260 -3.09 -7.23 -5.88
C VAL A 260 -4.38 -7.46 -5.09
N ARG A 261 -5.55 -7.37 -5.75
CA ARG A 261 -6.86 -7.64 -5.12
C ARG A 261 -6.93 -9.08 -4.58
N LEU A 262 -6.43 -10.04 -5.36
CA LEU A 262 -6.47 -11.45 -5.02
C LEU A 262 -5.61 -11.76 -3.80
N LEU A 263 -4.37 -11.27 -3.79
CA LEU A 263 -3.46 -11.40 -2.66
C LEU A 263 -3.99 -10.70 -1.42
N SER A 264 -4.61 -9.52 -1.59
CA SER A 264 -5.27 -8.81 -0.49
C SER A 264 -6.46 -9.59 0.07
N ALA A 265 -7.23 -10.29 -0.76
CA ALA A 265 -8.37 -11.09 -0.33
C ALA A 265 -7.93 -12.35 0.45
N HIS A 266 -6.73 -12.88 0.20
CA HIS A 266 -6.11 -13.94 1.01
C HIS A 266 -5.44 -13.41 2.28
N GLY A 267 -5.22 -12.09 2.40
CA GLY A 267 -4.47 -11.50 3.49
C GLY A 267 -2.95 -11.77 3.40
N PHE A 268 -2.43 -12.04 2.20
CA PHE A 268 -1.00 -12.24 1.99
C PHE A 268 -0.28 -10.89 1.90
N SER A 269 0.94 -10.83 2.45
CA SER A 269 1.77 -9.62 2.35
C SER A 269 2.12 -9.32 0.90
N LEU A 270 1.97 -8.07 0.50
CA LEU A 270 2.21 -7.62 -0.87
C LEU A 270 3.69 -7.28 -1.04
N SER A 271 4.32 -7.93 -2.02
CA SER A 271 5.65 -7.58 -2.51
C SER A 271 5.68 -7.74 -4.02
N LEU A 272 6.55 -6.97 -4.68
CA LEU A 272 6.74 -7.01 -6.13
C LEU A 272 6.79 -8.44 -6.69
N GLU A 273 7.66 -9.29 -6.12
CA GLU A 273 7.85 -10.68 -6.54
C GLU A 273 6.55 -11.51 -6.54
N ILE A 274 5.68 -11.33 -5.53
CA ILE A 274 4.45 -12.10 -5.39
C ILE A 274 3.39 -11.60 -6.37
N ILE A 275 3.32 -10.28 -6.54
CA ILE A 275 2.38 -9.65 -7.46
C ILE A 275 2.69 -10.09 -8.90
N LEU A 276 3.97 -10.08 -9.27
CA LEU A 276 4.44 -10.55 -10.57
C LEU A 276 4.23 -12.05 -10.76
N ASP A 277 4.64 -12.90 -9.79
CA ASP A 277 4.39 -14.35 -9.86
C ASP A 277 2.89 -14.66 -10.04
N THR A 278 2.01 -13.92 -9.35
CA THR A 278 0.55 -14.10 -9.49
C THR A 278 0.06 -13.66 -10.88
N ALA A 279 0.61 -12.57 -11.42
CA ALA A 279 0.27 -12.12 -12.77
C ALA A 279 0.75 -13.13 -13.84
N GLU A 280 1.97 -13.63 -13.72
CA GLU A 280 2.53 -14.65 -14.62
C GLU A 280 1.81 -15.99 -14.47
N ALA A 281 1.40 -16.36 -13.26
CA ALA A 281 0.57 -17.53 -13.00
C ALA A 281 -0.77 -17.44 -13.74
N SER A 282 -1.40 -16.26 -13.78
CA SER A 282 -2.66 -16.07 -14.51
C SER A 282 -2.50 -16.35 -16.00
N VAL A 283 -1.38 -15.90 -16.60
CA VAL A 283 -1.05 -16.16 -18.00
C VAL A 283 -0.74 -17.64 -18.22
N SER A 284 0.06 -18.24 -17.35
CA SER A 284 0.48 -19.65 -17.43
C SER A 284 -0.70 -20.62 -17.29
N SER A 285 -1.69 -20.26 -16.48
CA SER A 285 -2.92 -21.03 -16.27
C SER A 285 -4.02 -20.70 -17.29
N ASN A 286 -3.72 -19.87 -18.29
CA ASN A 286 -4.65 -19.41 -19.32
C ASN A 286 -5.96 -18.82 -18.75
N VAL A 287 -5.84 -18.06 -17.66
CA VAL A 287 -6.94 -17.39 -16.98
C VAL A 287 -7.10 -15.99 -17.56
N GLU A 288 -8.29 -15.70 -18.07
CA GLU A 288 -8.64 -14.36 -18.55
C GLU A 288 -8.68 -13.35 -17.41
N ILE A 289 -8.47 -12.07 -17.73
CA ILE A 289 -8.31 -11.01 -16.71
C ILE A 289 -9.55 -10.87 -15.83
N ASN A 290 -10.74 -11.02 -16.42
CA ASN A 290 -12.04 -11.01 -15.73
C ASN A 290 -12.20 -12.19 -14.75
N ASP A 291 -11.62 -13.35 -15.08
CA ASP A 291 -11.76 -14.59 -14.32
C ASP A 291 -10.67 -14.75 -13.24
N MET A 292 -9.69 -13.86 -13.17
CA MET A 292 -8.67 -13.85 -12.11
C MET A 292 -9.25 -13.73 -10.69
N LEU A 293 -10.43 -13.15 -10.54
CA LEU A 293 -11.11 -13.05 -9.25
C LEU A 293 -12.06 -14.25 -9.00
N GLY A 294 -12.05 -15.23 -9.89
CA GLY A 294 -12.86 -16.43 -9.83
C GLY A 294 -12.39 -17.45 -8.79
N ALA A 295 -13.29 -18.39 -8.47
CA ALA A 295 -13.09 -19.40 -7.43
C ALA A 295 -11.86 -20.28 -7.63
N GLU A 296 -11.63 -20.74 -8.86
CA GLU A 296 -10.55 -21.68 -9.12
C GLU A 296 -9.18 -21.02 -8.96
N PHE A 297 -8.99 -19.85 -9.57
CA PHE A 297 -7.73 -19.11 -9.46
C PHE A 297 -7.49 -18.61 -8.02
N TYR A 298 -8.55 -18.29 -7.28
CA TYR A 298 -8.46 -17.97 -5.85
C TYR A 298 -7.85 -19.13 -5.03
N VAL A 299 -8.34 -20.35 -5.22
CA VAL A 299 -7.79 -21.52 -4.51
C VAL A 299 -6.36 -21.84 -4.97
N GLN A 300 -6.11 -21.82 -6.28
CA GLN A 300 -4.78 -22.08 -6.84
C GLN A 300 -3.73 -21.09 -6.31
N THR A 301 -4.09 -19.83 -6.12
CA THR A 301 -3.18 -18.81 -5.56
C THR A 301 -2.74 -19.16 -4.14
N ALA A 302 -3.64 -19.69 -3.31
CA ALA A 302 -3.29 -20.15 -1.96
C ALA A 302 -2.36 -21.39 -2.01
N GLU A 303 -2.64 -22.34 -2.90
CA GLU A 303 -1.81 -23.54 -3.09
C GLU A 303 -0.39 -23.18 -3.59
N ARG A 304 -0.28 -22.24 -4.52
CA ARG A 304 1.01 -21.72 -4.99
C ARG A 304 1.79 -21.04 -3.87
N GLU A 305 1.12 -20.27 -3.03
CA GLU A 305 1.76 -19.63 -1.88
C GLU A 305 2.31 -20.65 -0.88
N VAL A 306 1.62 -21.79 -0.67
CA VAL A 306 2.14 -22.92 0.13
C VAL A 306 3.44 -23.44 -0.47
N GLN A 307 3.45 -23.75 -1.77
CA GLN A 307 4.61 -24.28 -2.47
C GLN A 307 5.80 -23.32 -2.37
N ARG A 308 5.54 -22.02 -2.57
CA ARG A 308 6.56 -20.96 -2.47
C ARG A 308 7.17 -20.90 -1.08
N ARG A 309 6.37 -20.83 -0.01
CA ARG A 309 6.88 -20.79 1.37
C ARG A 309 7.61 -22.06 1.78
N ALA A 310 7.11 -23.22 1.36
CA ALA A 310 7.79 -24.49 1.58
C ALA A 310 9.18 -24.53 0.89
N SER A 311 9.28 -23.96 -0.32
CA SER A 311 10.56 -23.87 -1.04
C SER A 311 11.56 -22.95 -0.35
N LEU A 312 11.11 -21.81 0.18
CA LEU A 312 11.94 -20.85 0.91
C LEU A 312 12.50 -21.45 2.21
N LEU A 313 11.67 -22.18 2.96
CA LEU A 313 12.09 -22.89 4.17
C LEU A 313 13.14 -23.98 3.88
N LYS A 314 13.00 -24.71 2.77
CA LYS A 314 14.02 -25.68 2.34
C LYS A 314 15.35 -25.02 1.98
N LYS A 315 15.32 -23.85 1.33
CA LYS A 315 16.53 -23.08 1.01
C LYS A 315 17.21 -22.52 2.26
N SER A 316 16.44 -22.06 3.25
CA SER A 316 16.98 -21.52 4.52
C SER A 316 17.62 -22.56 5.43
N ARG A 317 17.36 -23.86 5.22
CA ARG A 317 17.93 -24.97 6.01
C ARG A 317 19.21 -25.56 5.38
N ARG A 318 19.60 -25.11 4.18
CA ARG A 318 20.86 -25.48 3.52
C ARG A 318 21.86 -24.35 3.69
#